data_AF-S4NIA2-F1
#
_entry.id   AF-S4NIA2-F1
#
_cell.length_a   1.000
_cell.length_b   1.000
_cell.length_c   1.000
_cell.angle_alpha   90.00
_cell.angle_beta   90.00
_cell.angle_gamma   90.00
#
_symmetry.space_group_name_H-M   'P 1'
#
loop_
_entity.id
_entity.type
_entity.pdbx_description
1 polymer ?
#
loop_
_entity_poly.entity_id
_entity_poly.type
_entity_poly.pdbx_seq_one_letter_code
_entity_poly.pdbx_strand_id
1 'polypeptide(L)'
;MEKQRVDVLLVTQGLFDTREKAKRAVMAGEILGDNEERLDKPGTKIPVDTDLHLKGKPMPYVSRGGLKLEKALKVFNLDVKGMTVLDIGSSTGGFTDVMLQNGAKLSYALDVGSNQLVWKLREDPRVVVMEHTNFRYSKLADFTHGQPEFASIDVSFISLELILPPLKNIIKKNGHVVALIKPQFEAGKSNVGKHGIVKDPAVHKMVLEKILNFAVANGYSVQNLDFSPIKGGAGNIEFLVELESDDEPRMSANVSIEKVIENAYSELKGS
;
A
#
# COMPACT_ATOMS: atom_id res chain seq x y z
N MET A 1 16.60 11.81 5.11
CA MET A 1 15.90 11.27 3.91
C MET A 1 16.93 10.60 3.04
N GLU A 2 16.85 9.29 2.87
CA GLU A 2 17.74 8.54 1.98
C GLU A 2 17.48 8.96 0.53
N LYS A 3 18.53 9.08 -0.28
CA LYS A 3 18.42 9.50 -1.68
C LYS A 3 19.07 8.49 -2.60
N GLN A 4 18.40 8.20 -3.72
CA GLN A 4 18.86 7.25 -4.72
C GLN A 4 18.82 7.87 -6.11
N ARG A 5 19.68 7.39 -7.00
CA ARG A 5 19.71 7.87 -8.39
C ARG A 5 18.42 7.50 -9.11
N VAL A 6 17.88 8.40 -9.94
CA VAL A 6 16.67 8.15 -10.75
C VAL A 6 16.76 6.83 -11.50
N ASP A 7 17.88 6.56 -12.18
CA ASP A 7 18.06 5.31 -12.94
C ASP A 7 17.98 4.04 -12.09
N VAL A 8 18.44 4.10 -10.84
CA VAL A 8 18.34 2.96 -9.92
C VAL A 8 16.95 2.90 -9.31
N LEU A 9 16.34 4.05 -8.95
CA LEU A 9 15.00 4.09 -8.37
C LEU A 9 13.95 3.53 -9.33
N LEU A 10 14.07 3.83 -10.63
CA LEU A 10 13.23 3.28 -11.69
C LEU A 10 13.24 1.75 -11.77
N VAL A 11 14.42 1.14 -11.61
CA VAL A 11 14.57 -0.32 -11.59
C VAL A 11 14.04 -0.88 -10.28
N THR A 12 14.34 -0.19 -9.18
CA THR A 12 13.91 -0.56 -7.83
C THR A 12 12.38 -0.64 -7.79
N GLN A 13 11.69 0.39 -8.30
CA GLN A 13 10.23 0.47 -8.41
C GLN A 13 9.63 -0.40 -9.54
N GLY A 14 10.43 -1.21 -10.24
CA GLY A 14 9.95 -2.11 -11.30
C GLY A 14 9.37 -1.41 -12.53
N LEU A 15 9.80 -0.19 -12.85
CA LEU A 15 9.44 0.45 -14.14
C LEU A 15 10.28 -0.11 -15.29
N PHE A 16 11.48 -0.62 -14.99
CA PHE A 16 12.41 -1.16 -15.96
C PHE A 16 13.22 -2.31 -15.37
N ASP A 17 13.38 -3.38 -16.14
CA ASP A 17 14.13 -4.57 -15.69
C ASP A 17 15.64 -4.31 -15.50
N THR A 18 16.17 -3.28 -16.18
CA THR A 18 17.61 -2.97 -16.12
C THR A 18 17.87 -1.49 -16.00
N ARG A 19 18.95 -1.16 -15.31
CA ARG A 19 19.42 0.22 -15.15
C ARG A 19 19.70 0.90 -16.48
N GLU A 20 20.14 0.13 -17.48
CA GLU A 20 20.45 0.67 -18.80
C GLU A 20 19.19 1.02 -19.59
N LYS A 21 18.10 0.24 -19.45
CA LYS A 21 16.78 0.63 -19.96
C LYS A 21 16.26 1.90 -19.26
N ALA A 22 16.35 1.94 -17.93
CA ALA A 22 15.92 3.10 -17.13
C ALA A 22 16.65 4.40 -17.52
N LYS A 23 17.98 4.37 -17.67
CA LYS A 23 18.75 5.54 -18.12
C LYS A 23 18.27 6.07 -19.47
N ARG A 24 18.02 5.19 -20.44
CA ARG A 24 17.56 5.59 -21.78
C ARG A 24 16.21 6.31 -21.71
N ALA A 25 15.28 5.81 -20.90
CA ALA A 25 13.98 6.45 -20.75
C ALA A 25 14.07 7.83 -20.07
N VAL A 26 14.92 7.97 -19.04
CA VAL A 26 15.18 9.27 -18.42
C VAL A 26 15.78 10.25 -19.43
N MET A 27 16.78 9.81 -20.21
CA MET A 27 17.39 10.64 -21.25
C MET A 27 16.41 10.99 -22.38
N ALA A 28 15.44 10.12 -22.68
CA ALA A 28 14.37 10.37 -23.63
C ALA A 28 13.28 11.31 -23.09
N GLY A 29 13.33 11.69 -21.81
CA GLY A 29 12.32 12.56 -21.20
C GLY A 29 10.97 11.87 -20.96
N GLU A 30 11.01 10.54 -20.85
CA GLU A 30 9.83 9.71 -20.66
C GLU A 30 9.49 9.51 -19.18
N ILE A 31 10.28 10.06 -18.25
CA ILE A 31 10.12 9.82 -16.82
C ILE A 31 9.68 11.10 -16.12
N LEU A 32 8.59 10.97 -15.38
CA LEU A 32 8.00 12.02 -14.56
C LEU A 32 8.04 11.63 -13.08
N GLY A 33 8.18 12.63 -12.21
CA GLY A 33 8.06 12.49 -10.76
C GLY A 33 6.65 12.75 -10.23
N ASP A 34 6.53 12.90 -8.91
CA ASP A 34 5.25 13.02 -8.18
C ASP A 34 4.40 14.23 -8.63
N ASN A 35 5.03 15.30 -9.13
CA ASN A 35 4.35 16.54 -9.53
C ASN A 35 4.39 16.75 -11.05
N GLU A 36 4.41 15.66 -11.83
CA GLU A 36 4.51 15.69 -13.30
C GLU A 36 5.82 16.36 -13.79
N GLU A 37 6.80 16.55 -12.91
CA GLU A 37 8.07 17.15 -13.30
C GLU A 37 8.92 16.14 -14.06
N ARG A 38 9.48 16.60 -15.19
CA ARG A 38 10.34 15.76 -16.01
C ARG A 38 11.71 15.59 -15.35
N LEU A 39 12.16 14.34 -15.23
CA LEU A 39 13.50 14.02 -14.77
C LEU A 39 14.42 13.83 -15.99
N ASP A 40 15.40 14.73 -16.15
CA ASP A 40 16.30 14.72 -17.31
C ASP A 40 17.63 14.00 -17.09
N LYS A 41 17.99 13.78 -15.83
CA LYS A 41 19.33 13.31 -15.45
C LYS A 41 19.23 11.99 -14.69
N PRO A 42 19.66 10.87 -15.30
CA PRO A 42 19.55 9.55 -14.67
C PRO A 42 20.33 9.45 -13.34
N GLY A 43 21.39 10.25 -13.20
CA GLY A 43 22.23 10.28 -12.00
C GLY A 43 21.75 11.22 -10.89
N THR A 44 20.68 11.97 -11.09
CA THR A 44 20.13 12.85 -10.03
C THR A 44 19.69 12.01 -8.85
N LYS A 45 20.11 12.41 -7.65
CA LYS A 45 19.70 11.74 -6.41
C LYS A 45 18.41 12.38 -5.90
N ILE A 46 17.33 11.63 -5.94
CA ILE A 46 15.99 12.00 -5.43
C ILE A 46 15.65 11.15 -4.20
N PRO A 47 14.71 11.59 -3.35
CA PRO A 47 14.20 10.77 -2.26
C PRO A 47 13.78 9.36 -2.75
N VAL A 48 14.06 8.32 -1.96
CA VAL A 48 13.76 6.92 -2.31
C VAL A 48 12.25 6.62 -2.37
N ASP A 49 11.45 7.50 -1.79
CA ASP A 49 9.99 7.48 -1.71
C ASP A 49 9.29 8.30 -2.80
N THR A 50 10.04 8.94 -3.73
CA THR A 50 9.46 9.63 -4.89
C THR A 50 8.87 8.62 -5.87
N ASP A 51 7.58 8.70 -6.19
CA ASP A 51 6.93 7.83 -7.17
C ASP A 51 7.25 8.28 -8.60
N LEU A 52 7.85 7.37 -9.38
CA LEU A 52 8.18 7.62 -10.78
C LEU A 52 7.16 6.96 -11.69
N HIS A 53 6.86 7.62 -12.81
CA HIS A 53 5.98 7.08 -13.84
C HIS A 53 6.39 7.49 -15.26
N LEU A 54 5.81 6.82 -16.26
CA LEU A 54 6.08 7.03 -17.67
C LEU A 54 5.18 8.13 -18.25
N LYS A 55 5.77 9.08 -18.96
CA LYS A 55 5.07 10.12 -19.72
C LYS A 55 4.11 9.48 -20.74
N GLY A 56 2.87 9.98 -20.79
CA GLY A 56 1.88 9.56 -21.77
C GLY A 56 1.12 8.27 -21.42
N LYS A 57 1.48 7.57 -20.34
CA LYS A 57 0.55 6.63 -19.70
C LYS A 57 -0.27 7.42 -18.68
N PRO A 58 -1.58 7.65 -18.91
CA PRO A 58 -2.40 8.31 -17.91
C PRO A 58 -2.39 7.47 -16.65
N MET A 59 -1.78 8.01 -15.59
CA MET A 59 -1.90 7.44 -14.25
C MET A 59 -3.31 7.78 -13.75
N PRO A 60 -4.17 6.77 -13.50
CA PRO A 60 -5.54 7.02 -13.06
C PRO A 60 -5.61 7.67 -11.67
N TYR A 61 -4.51 7.56 -10.91
CA TYR A 61 -4.39 8.05 -9.55
C TYR A 61 -3.13 8.90 -9.39
N VAL A 62 -3.11 9.75 -8.35
CA VAL A 62 -1.96 10.60 -8.00
C VAL A 62 -0.66 9.84 -7.72
N SER A 63 -0.73 8.52 -7.49
CA SER A 63 0.46 7.69 -7.29
C SER A 63 0.24 6.25 -7.75
N ARG A 64 1.34 5.53 -7.99
CA ARG A 64 1.29 4.10 -8.36
C ARG A 64 0.75 3.22 -7.26
N GLY A 65 0.83 3.66 -6.00
CA GLY A 65 0.18 3.01 -4.88
C GLY A 65 -1.30 2.75 -5.17
N GLY A 66 -2.01 3.67 -5.82
CA GLY A 66 -3.43 3.51 -6.12
C GLY A 66 -3.79 2.22 -6.86
N LEU A 67 -2.91 1.71 -7.73
CA LEU A 67 -3.12 0.44 -8.45
C LEU A 67 -3.29 -0.76 -7.51
N LYS A 68 -2.68 -0.71 -6.33
CA LYS A 68 -2.76 -1.79 -5.33
C LYS A 68 -4.18 -1.86 -4.73
N LEU A 69 -4.72 -0.71 -4.31
CA LEU A 69 -6.07 -0.65 -3.77
C LEU A 69 -7.13 -0.85 -4.86
N GLU A 70 -6.90 -0.35 -6.07
CA GLU A 70 -7.77 -0.63 -7.23
C GLU A 70 -7.91 -2.13 -7.48
N LYS A 71 -6.80 -2.88 -7.49
CA LYS A 71 -6.84 -4.34 -7.61
C LYS A 71 -7.62 -4.95 -6.45
N ALA A 72 -7.36 -4.54 -5.21
CA ALA A 72 -8.04 -5.08 -4.04
C ALA A 72 -9.56 -4.89 -4.12
N LEU A 73 -10.04 -3.66 -4.40
CA LEU A 73 -11.47 -3.37 -4.52
C LEU A 73 -12.13 -4.24 -5.60
N LYS A 74 -11.46 -4.43 -6.73
CA LYS A 74 -11.97 -5.24 -7.84
C LYS A 74 -11.98 -6.74 -7.55
N VAL A 75 -10.87 -7.30 -7.07
CA VAL A 75 -10.74 -8.75 -6.85
C VAL A 75 -11.58 -9.20 -5.67
N PHE A 76 -11.61 -8.40 -4.60
CA PHE A 76 -12.39 -8.69 -3.39
C PHE A 76 -13.84 -8.27 -3.51
N ASN A 77 -14.23 -7.62 -4.62
CA ASN A 77 -15.59 -7.15 -4.88
C ASN A 77 -16.11 -6.25 -3.74
N LEU A 78 -15.29 -5.27 -3.36
CA LEU A 78 -15.55 -4.31 -2.30
C LEU A 78 -16.07 -3.00 -2.90
N ASP A 79 -17.03 -2.39 -2.20
CA ASP A 79 -17.56 -1.05 -2.53
C ASP A 79 -17.30 -0.11 -1.35
N VAL A 80 -16.82 1.10 -1.65
CA VAL A 80 -16.59 2.17 -0.67
C VAL A 80 -17.56 3.35 -0.87
N LYS A 81 -18.50 3.22 -1.80
CA LYS A 81 -19.43 4.28 -2.15
C LYS A 81 -20.27 4.72 -0.95
N GLY A 82 -20.25 6.01 -0.68
CA GLY A 82 -21.00 6.62 0.43
C GLY A 82 -20.42 6.36 1.81
N MET A 83 -19.32 5.62 1.93
CA MET A 83 -18.70 5.27 3.21
C MET A 83 -17.76 6.37 3.72
N THR A 84 -17.60 6.42 5.03
CA THR A 84 -16.46 7.09 5.66
C THR A 84 -15.28 6.12 5.68
N VAL A 85 -14.19 6.48 5.00
CA VAL A 85 -13.00 5.63 4.83
C VAL A 85 -11.80 6.19 5.58
N LEU A 86 -10.85 5.32 5.91
CA LEU A 86 -9.61 5.66 6.60
C LEU A 86 -8.40 5.11 5.83
N ASP A 87 -7.51 5.99 5.38
CA ASP A 87 -6.26 5.65 4.71
C ASP A 87 -5.08 5.74 5.71
N ILE A 88 -4.56 4.60 6.16
CA ILE A 88 -3.45 4.51 7.11
C ILE A 88 -2.14 4.38 6.35
N GLY A 89 -1.33 5.44 6.38
CA GLY A 89 -0.12 5.58 5.56
C GLY A 89 -0.43 6.24 4.22
N SER A 90 -1.22 7.33 4.22
CA SER A 90 -1.72 7.95 2.99
C SER A 90 -0.63 8.43 2.04
N SER A 91 0.57 8.76 2.54
CA SER A 91 1.71 9.24 1.74
C SER A 91 1.29 10.35 0.77
N THR A 92 1.57 10.19 -0.53
CA THR A 92 1.18 11.11 -1.61
C THR A 92 -0.32 11.10 -1.91
N GLY A 93 -1.06 10.09 -1.45
CA GLY A 93 -2.52 10.01 -1.52
C GLY A 93 -3.09 9.04 -2.55
N GLY A 94 -2.29 8.11 -3.08
CA GLY A 94 -2.76 7.16 -4.11
C GLY A 94 -3.99 6.35 -3.69
N PHE A 95 -4.04 5.88 -2.44
CA PHE A 95 -5.18 5.11 -1.92
C PHE A 95 -6.39 5.99 -1.64
N THR A 96 -6.16 7.15 -1.00
CA THR A 96 -7.19 8.19 -0.84
C THR A 96 -7.86 8.55 -2.18
N ASP A 97 -7.09 8.78 -3.25
CA ASP A 97 -7.63 9.09 -4.57
C ASP A 97 -8.49 7.94 -5.14
N VAL A 98 -8.03 6.70 -5.04
CA VAL A 98 -8.81 5.51 -5.43
C VAL A 98 -10.16 5.49 -4.71
N MET A 99 -10.18 5.68 -3.39
CA MET A 99 -11.42 5.62 -2.62
C MET A 99 -12.38 6.76 -2.97
N LEU A 100 -11.86 7.98 -3.16
CA LEU A 100 -12.66 9.14 -3.56
C LEU A 100 -13.25 8.99 -4.97
N GLN A 101 -12.49 8.43 -5.91
CA GLN A 101 -12.96 8.14 -7.28
C GLN A 101 -14.02 7.03 -7.28
N ASN A 102 -13.94 6.08 -6.35
CA ASN A 102 -14.94 5.04 -6.13
C ASN A 102 -16.12 5.50 -5.24
N GLY A 103 -16.24 6.80 -4.98
CA GLY A 103 -17.42 7.40 -4.36
C GLY A 103 -17.44 7.41 -2.85
N ALA A 104 -16.30 7.26 -2.17
CA ALA A 104 -16.21 7.49 -0.73
C ALA A 104 -16.77 8.87 -0.36
N LYS A 105 -17.55 8.91 0.71
CA LYS A 105 -18.18 10.14 1.22
C LYS A 105 -17.15 11.03 1.90
N LEU A 106 -16.24 10.43 2.65
CA LEU A 106 -15.19 11.11 3.40
C LEU A 106 -13.98 10.18 3.52
N SER A 107 -12.76 10.70 3.39
CA SER A 107 -11.51 9.97 3.60
C SER A 107 -10.67 10.65 4.68
N TYR A 108 -10.36 9.94 5.75
CA TYR A 108 -9.29 10.33 6.66
C TYR A 108 -7.95 9.91 6.06
N ALA A 109 -7.14 10.87 5.62
CA ALA A 109 -5.81 10.63 5.07
C ALA A 109 -4.78 10.76 6.21
N LEU A 110 -4.38 9.64 6.81
CA LEU A 110 -3.55 9.60 8.00
C LEU A 110 -2.11 9.20 7.67
N ASP A 111 -1.16 10.02 8.10
CA ASP A 111 0.26 9.74 7.94
C ASP A 111 1.10 10.24 9.14
N VAL A 112 2.21 9.56 9.39
CA VAL A 112 3.24 10.00 10.35
C VAL A 112 4.11 11.12 9.79
N GLY A 113 4.23 11.19 8.47
CA GLY A 113 4.93 12.22 7.74
C GLY A 113 4.20 13.56 7.73
N SER A 114 4.75 14.49 6.94
CA SER A 114 4.23 15.85 6.82
C SER A 114 4.40 16.37 5.40
N ASN A 115 3.42 17.11 4.90
CA ASN A 115 3.39 17.67 3.55
C ASN A 115 3.63 16.63 2.44
N GLN A 116 3.14 15.40 2.63
CA GLN A 116 3.26 14.35 1.60
C GLN A 116 2.04 14.32 0.68
N LEU A 117 0.84 14.51 1.23
CA LEU A 117 -0.39 14.47 0.46
C LEU A 117 -0.43 15.59 -0.59
N VAL A 118 -0.66 15.23 -1.86
CA VAL A 118 -0.69 16.20 -2.96
C VAL A 118 -1.79 17.24 -2.78
N TRP A 119 -1.52 18.45 -3.26
CA TRP A 119 -2.37 19.63 -3.02
C TRP A 119 -3.83 19.41 -3.41
N LYS A 120 -4.08 18.78 -4.57
CA LYS A 120 -5.44 18.49 -5.06
C LYS A 120 -6.27 17.67 -4.07
N LEU A 121 -5.66 16.68 -3.41
CA LEU A 121 -6.35 15.85 -2.42
C LEU A 121 -6.47 16.57 -1.08
N ARG A 122 -5.46 17.35 -0.71
CA ARG A 122 -5.48 18.17 0.51
C ARG A 122 -6.62 19.20 0.51
N GLU A 123 -6.95 19.76 -0.66
CA GLU A 123 -8.05 20.71 -0.82
C GLU A 123 -9.42 20.06 -1.09
N ASP A 124 -9.50 18.74 -1.32
CA ASP A 124 -10.78 18.09 -1.56
C ASP A 124 -11.62 18.14 -0.26
N PRO A 125 -12.86 18.68 -0.30
CA PRO A 125 -13.69 18.83 0.90
C PRO A 125 -14.10 17.50 1.55
N ARG A 126 -13.89 16.37 0.85
CA ARG A 126 -14.11 15.03 1.38
C ARG A 126 -12.90 14.47 2.13
N VAL A 127 -11.76 15.16 2.13
CA VAL A 127 -10.52 14.67 2.76
C VAL A 127 -10.28 15.38 4.09
N VAL A 128 -10.08 14.57 5.13
CA VAL A 128 -9.61 15.04 6.44
C VAL A 128 -8.15 14.64 6.57
N VAL A 129 -7.26 15.62 6.50
CA VAL A 129 -5.81 15.39 6.58
C VAL A 129 -5.39 15.22 8.04
N MET A 130 -4.75 14.08 8.34
CA MET A 130 -4.24 13.72 9.65
C MET A 130 -2.73 13.42 9.57
N GLU A 131 -1.93 14.46 9.31
CA GLU A 131 -0.46 14.38 9.30
C GLU A 131 0.13 14.40 10.71
N HIS A 132 1.42 14.07 10.84
CA HIS A 132 2.11 13.92 12.13
C HIS A 132 1.42 12.97 13.11
N THR A 133 0.61 12.05 12.59
CA THR A 133 -0.25 11.19 13.39
C THR A 133 0.25 9.76 13.34
N ASN A 134 0.71 9.25 14.47
CA ASN A 134 1.08 7.84 14.59
C ASN A 134 -0.14 7.00 14.95
N PHE A 135 -0.63 6.24 13.97
CA PHE A 135 -1.85 5.45 14.09
C PHE A 135 -1.87 4.51 15.30
N ARG A 136 -0.71 4.05 15.78
CA ARG A 136 -0.58 3.19 16.96
C ARG A 136 -1.22 3.77 18.22
N TYR A 137 -1.34 5.10 18.27
CA TYR A 137 -1.87 5.83 19.42
C TYR A 137 -3.23 6.48 19.13
N SER A 138 -3.76 6.30 17.91
CA SER A 138 -5.07 6.82 17.52
C SER A 138 -6.19 6.14 18.30
N LYS A 139 -7.26 6.89 18.52
CA LYS A 139 -8.47 6.47 19.23
C LYS A 139 -9.69 6.85 18.41
N LEU A 140 -10.82 6.20 18.67
CA LEU A 140 -12.09 6.50 17.99
C LEU A 140 -12.45 7.99 18.07
N ALA A 141 -12.14 8.66 19.19
CA ALA A 141 -12.41 10.07 19.41
C ALA A 141 -11.67 11.02 18.43
N ASP A 142 -10.59 10.56 17.79
CA ASP A 142 -9.84 11.36 16.81
C ASP A 142 -10.60 11.50 15.47
N PHE A 143 -11.58 10.62 15.21
CA PHE A 143 -12.35 10.55 13.97
C PHE A 143 -13.70 11.28 14.10
N THR A 144 -13.63 12.62 14.09
CA THR A 144 -14.74 13.52 14.47
C THR A 144 -15.83 13.71 13.40
N HIS A 145 -15.58 13.30 12.15
CA HIS A 145 -16.49 13.46 11.01
C HIS A 145 -17.27 12.17 10.66
N GLY A 146 -17.24 11.20 11.57
CA GLY A 146 -17.86 9.88 11.41
C GLY A 146 -16.86 8.76 11.66
N GLN A 147 -17.36 7.64 12.17
CA GLN A 147 -16.57 6.44 12.41
C GLN A 147 -16.21 5.78 11.07
N PRO A 148 -14.94 5.36 10.86
CA PRO A 148 -14.54 4.64 9.66
C PRO A 148 -15.29 3.31 9.47
N GLU A 149 -15.80 3.07 8.26
CA GLU A 149 -16.50 1.84 7.85
C GLU A 149 -15.60 0.96 6.98
N PHE A 150 -14.63 1.58 6.30
CA PHE A 150 -13.61 0.92 5.52
C PHE A 150 -12.24 1.50 5.89
N ALA A 151 -11.21 0.66 5.98
CA ALA A 151 -9.84 1.12 6.15
C ALA A 151 -8.89 0.51 5.13
N SER A 152 -7.92 1.29 4.66
CA SER A 152 -6.80 0.82 3.88
C SER A 152 -5.49 0.99 4.64
N ILE A 153 -4.59 0.02 4.55
CA ILE A 153 -3.31 0.03 5.27
C ILE A 153 -2.15 -0.21 4.29
N ASP A 154 -1.38 0.85 4.00
CA ASP A 154 -0.13 0.79 3.22
C ASP A 154 1.02 1.48 3.97
N VAL A 155 1.43 0.88 5.10
CA VAL A 155 2.50 1.41 5.95
C VAL A 155 3.85 0.74 5.66
N SER A 156 4.95 1.45 5.95
CA SER A 156 6.32 0.93 5.80
C SER A 156 7.08 1.00 7.12
N PHE A 157 8.10 0.14 7.28
CA PHE A 157 8.96 0.06 8.48
C PHE A 157 8.23 -0.31 9.78
N ILE A 158 7.01 -0.83 9.68
CA ILE A 158 6.19 -1.27 10.79
C ILE A 158 5.42 -2.53 10.39
N SER A 159 5.16 -3.40 11.37
CA SER A 159 4.33 -4.59 11.21
C SER A 159 2.85 -4.26 11.38
N LEU A 160 1.99 -4.97 10.64
CA LEU A 160 0.53 -4.95 10.85
C LEU A 160 0.13 -5.37 12.27
N GLU A 161 0.98 -6.14 12.98
CA GLU A 161 0.76 -6.52 14.38
C GLU A 161 0.61 -5.30 15.32
N LEU A 162 1.14 -4.14 14.93
CA LEU A 162 1.05 -2.89 15.70
C LEU A 162 -0.07 -1.96 15.22
N ILE A 163 -0.73 -2.28 14.10
CA ILE A 163 -1.76 -1.44 13.47
C ILE A 163 -3.15 -2.04 13.64
N LEU A 164 -3.29 -3.36 13.46
CA LEU A 164 -4.60 -4.03 13.54
C LEU A 164 -5.28 -3.91 14.92
N PRO A 165 -4.57 -4.02 16.07
CA PRO A 165 -5.24 -3.92 17.37
C PRO A 165 -5.81 -2.52 17.66
N PRO A 166 -5.08 -1.40 17.45
CA PRO A 166 -5.69 -0.06 17.53
C PRO A 166 -6.87 0.12 16.58
N LEU A 167 -6.74 -0.34 15.33
CA LEU A 167 -7.81 -0.24 14.33
C LEU A 167 -9.09 -0.95 14.77
N LYS A 168 -9.00 -2.07 15.50
CA LYS A 168 -10.17 -2.84 15.93
C LYS A 168 -11.08 -2.02 16.84
N ASN A 169 -10.49 -1.08 17.59
CA ASN A 169 -11.22 -0.18 18.49
C ASN A 169 -11.77 1.08 17.77
N ILE A 170 -11.41 1.29 16.50
CA ILE A 170 -11.74 2.47 15.71
C ILE A 170 -12.75 2.12 14.62
N ILE A 171 -12.48 1.07 13.84
CA ILE A 171 -13.34 0.68 12.73
C ILE A 171 -14.71 0.23 13.24
N LYS A 172 -15.75 0.54 12.47
CA LYS A 172 -17.11 0.08 12.74
C LYS A 172 -17.15 -1.45 12.78
N LYS A 173 -18.08 -2.00 13.57
CA LYS A 173 -18.39 -3.44 13.55
C LYS A 173 -18.76 -3.86 12.12
N ASN A 174 -18.24 -5.01 11.67
CA ASN A 174 -18.34 -5.52 10.30
C ASN A 174 -17.73 -4.58 9.24
N GLY A 175 -16.89 -3.62 9.65
CA GLY A 175 -16.14 -2.80 8.71
C GLY A 175 -15.04 -3.59 8.03
N HIS A 176 -14.77 -3.28 6.77
CA HIS A 176 -13.78 -3.97 5.95
C HIS A 176 -12.43 -3.26 5.99
N VAL A 177 -11.36 -4.03 5.90
CA VAL A 177 -9.98 -3.53 5.86
C VAL A 177 -9.26 -4.16 4.69
N VAL A 178 -8.65 -3.36 3.84
CA VAL A 178 -7.65 -3.81 2.87
C VAL A 178 -6.27 -3.48 3.41
N ALA A 179 -5.48 -4.50 3.74
CA ALA A 179 -4.13 -4.32 4.26
C ALA A 179 -3.08 -4.88 3.30
N LEU A 180 -1.96 -4.18 3.19
CA LEU A 180 -0.78 -4.68 2.49
C LEU A 180 0.12 -5.43 3.47
N ILE A 181 0.32 -6.71 3.19
CA ILE A 181 1.31 -7.52 3.88
C ILE A 181 2.63 -7.39 3.12
N LYS A 182 3.62 -6.78 3.76
CA LYS A 182 4.94 -6.49 3.20
C LYS A 182 5.99 -7.38 3.85
N PRO A 183 6.39 -8.51 3.24
CA PRO A 183 7.28 -9.49 3.88
C PRO A 183 8.57 -8.89 4.46
N GLN A 184 9.14 -7.87 3.80
CA GLN A 184 10.34 -7.19 4.26
C GLN A 184 10.20 -6.48 5.62
N PHE A 185 8.98 -6.18 6.07
CA PHE A 185 8.70 -5.58 7.37
C PHE A 185 8.14 -6.58 8.40
N GLU A 186 7.80 -7.79 7.96
CA GLU A 186 7.14 -8.82 8.79
C GLU A 186 8.01 -10.02 9.12
N ALA A 187 8.94 -10.39 8.23
CA ALA A 187 9.70 -11.65 8.30
C ALA A 187 10.77 -11.69 9.41
N GLY A 188 11.09 -10.55 10.03
CA GLY A 188 12.20 -10.43 10.98
C GLY A 188 13.58 -10.36 10.30
N LYS A 189 14.57 -9.79 11.00
CA LYS A 189 15.88 -9.40 10.42
C LYS A 189 16.64 -10.55 9.75
N SER A 190 16.53 -11.78 10.26
CA SER A 190 17.25 -12.96 9.74
C SER A 190 16.73 -13.44 8.38
N ASN A 191 15.47 -13.13 8.05
CA ASN A 191 14.81 -13.60 6.83
C ASN A 191 14.80 -12.54 5.72
N VAL A 192 15.41 -11.38 5.97
CA VAL A 192 15.50 -10.27 5.01
C VAL A 192 16.89 -10.28 4.38
N GLY A 193 16.93 -10.46 3.05
CA GLY A 193 18.17 -10.51 2.29
C GLY A 193 18.85 -9.16 2.12
N LYS A 194 19.94 -9.16 1.34
CA LYS A 194 20.65 -7.92 0.96
C LYS A 194 19.66 -6.90 0.36
N HIS A 195 19.84 -5.63 0.73
CA HIS A 195 19.00 -4.51 0.29
C HIS A 195 17.52 -4.57 0.73
N GLY A 196 17.20 -5.36 1.76
CA GLY A 196 15.82 -5.39 2.28
C GLY A 196 14.86 -6.23 1.43
N ILE A 197 15.37 -7.19 0.65
CA ILE A 197 14.57 -7.97 -0.30
C ILE A 197 14.32 -9.38 0.24
N VAL A 198 13.05 -9.79 0.24
CA VAL A 198 12.60 -11.15 0.56
C VAL A 198 12.26 -11.87 -0.75
N LYS A 199 13.10 -12.85 -1.13
CA LYS A 199 12.95 -13.60 -2.40
C LYS A 199 12.52 -15.05 -2.22
N ASP A 200 12.59 -15.57 -0.99
CA ASP A 200 12.29 -16.96 -0.68
C ASP A 200 10.77 -17.14 -0.51
N PRO A 201 10.10 -17.95 -1.37
CA PRO A 201 8.67 -18.25 -1.22
C PRO A 201 8.31 -18.84 0.14
N ALA A 202 9.23 -19.58 0.79
CA ALA A 202 8.98 -20.14 2.12
C ALA A 202 8.87 -19.04 3.19
N VAL A 203 9.64 -17.95 3.04
CA VAL A 203 9.54 -16.78 3.92
C VAL A 203 8.23 -16.03 3.66
N HIS A 204 7.80 -15.90 2.40
CA HIS A 204 6.49 -15.32 2.09
C HIS A 204 5.36 -16.12 2.73
N LYS A 205 5.39 -17.45 2.62
CA LYS A 205 4.41 -18.35 3.26
C LYS A 205 4.38 -18.15 4.77
N MET A 206 5.55 -18.18 5.42
CA MET A 206 5.67 -17.95 6.87
C MET A 206 5.07 -16.61 7.30
N VAL A 207 5.36 -15.53 6.56
CA VAL A 207 4.81 -14.19 6.85
C VAL A 207 3.30 -14.18 6.71
N LEU A 208 2.77 -14.76 5.63
CA LEU A 208 1.33 -14.81 5.41
C LEU A 208 0.63 -15.61 6.51
N GLU A 209 1.12 -16.81 6.83
CA GLU A 209 0.59 -17.62 7.94
C GLU A 209 0.61 -16.85 9.27
N LYS A 210 1.72 -16.17 9.58
CA LYS A 210 1.85 -15.36 10.78
C LYS A 210 0.78 -14.26 10.85
N ILE A 211 0.68 -13.45 9.80
CA ILE A 211 -0.16 -12.25 9.80
C ILE A 211 -1.65 -12.59 9.72
N LEU A 212 -2.03 -13.62 8.95
CA LEU A 212 -3.42 -14.05 8.87
C LEU A 212 -3.90 -14.64 10.21
N ASN A 213 -3.08 -15.48 10.85
CA ASN A 213 -3.41 -16.00 12.18
C ASN A 213 -3.47 -14.89 13.24
N PHE A 214 -2.56 -13.91 13.16
CA PHE A 214 -2.59 -12.75 14.05
C PHE A 214 -3.87 -11.94 13.87
N ALA A 215 -4.31 -11.69 12.63
CA ALA A 215 -5.54 -10.94 12.35
C ALA A 215 -6.76 -11.64 12.97
N VAL A 216 -6.90 -12.96 12.79
CA VAL A 216 -7.96 -13.77 13.41
C VAL A 216 -7.91 -13.65 14.93
N ALA A 217 -6.73 -13.79 15.55
CA ALA A 217 -6.58 -13.66 17.00
C ALA A 217 -6.90 -12.26 17.54
N ASN A 218 -6.93 -11.23 16.69
CA ASN A 218 -7.16 -9.83 17.05
C ASN A 218 -8.51 -9.28 16.56
N GLY A 219 -9.49 -10.15 16.31
CA GLY A 219 -10.85 -9.71 16.02
C GLY A 219 -11.17 -9.48 14.55
N TYR A 220 -10.43 -10.11 13.63
CA TYR A 220 -10.66 -9.95 12.19
C TYR A 220 -10.85 -11.28 11.47
N SER A 221 -11.98 -11.43 10.77
CA SER A 221 -12.15 -12.51 9.81
C SER A 221 -11.32 -12.22 8.56
N VAL A 222 -10.59 -13.23 8.06
CA VAL A 222 -9.84 -13.12 6.79
C VAL A 222 -10.75 -13.56 5.67
N GLN A 223 -11.24 -12.61 4.87
CA GLN A 223 -12.19 -12.88 3.81
C GLN A 223 -11.51 -13.32 2.51
N ASN A 224 -10.47 -12.59 2.12
CA ASN A 224 -9.76 -12.82 0.86
C ASN A 224 -8.25 -12.53 0.98
N LEU A 225 -7.47 -13.16 0.11
CA LEU A 225 -6.03 -12.98 -0.02
C LEU A 225 -5.65 -12.95 -1.51
N ASP A 226 -4.80 -12.01 -1.90
CA ASP A 226 -4.21 -11.90 -3.23
C ASP A 226 -2.81 -11.24 -3.11
N PHE A 227 -2.13 -10.99 -4.23
CA PHE A 227 -0.87 -10.26 -4.31
C PHE A 227 -1.06 -8.86 -4.92
N SER A 228 -0.18 -7.93 -4.58
CA SER A 228 -0.16 -6.59 -5.18
C SER A 228 0.18 -6.67 -6.68
N PRO A 229 -0.49 -5.90 -7.56
CA PRO A 229 -0.21 -5.91 -9.00
C PRO A 229 1.16 -5.33 -9.36
N ILE A 230 1.78 -4.60 -8.42
CA ILE A 230 3.10 -4.02 -8.56
C ILE A 230 3.98 -4.47 -7.39
N LYS A 231 5.28 -4.62 -7.64
CA LYS A 231 6.26 -4.85 -6.58
C LYS A 231 6.42 -3.58 -5.73
N GLY A 232 6.56 -3.75 -4.43
CA GLY A 232 6.90 -2.67 -3.53
C GLY A 232 8.38 -2.38 -3.53
N GLY A 233 8.75 -1.15 -3.17
CA GLY A 233 10.11 -0.71 -2.85
C GLY A 233 11.21 -1.43 -3.65
N ALA A 234 12.18 -2.05 -2.98
CA ALA A 234 13.33 -2.76 -3.54
C ALA A 234 13.04 -4.00 -4.45
N GLY A 235 11.85 -4.08 -5.05
CA GLY A 235 11.39 -5.21 -5.85
C GLY A 235 10.76 -6.33 -5.02
N ASN A 236 10.23 -6.02 -3.83
CA ASN A 236 9.56 -6.99 -2.98
C ASN A 236 8.17 -7.32 -3.52
N ILE A 237 7.81 -8.61 -3.50
CA ILE A 237 6.41 -9.03 -3.67
C ILE A 237 5.66 -8.62 -2.41
N GLU A 238 4.55 -7.92 -2.58
CA GLU A 238 3.64 -7.52 -1.51
C GLU A 238 2.31 -8.24 -1.70
N PHE A 239 1.60 -8.49 -0.61
CA PHE A 239 0.32 -9.20 -0.62
C PHE A 239 -0.82 -8.29 -0.16
N LEU A 240 -2.02 -8.57 -0.66
CA LEU A 240 -3.26 -7.88 -0.34
C LEU A 240 -4.11 -8.84 0.49
N VAL A 241 -4.59 -8.39 1.65
CA VAL A 241 -5.56 -9.13 2.45
C VAL A 241 -6.80 -8.29 2.66
N GLU A 242 -7.96 -8.90 2.51
CA GLU A 242 -9.21 -8.36 3.01
C GLU A 242 -9.51 -8.95 4.39
N LEU A 243 -9.72 -8.07 5.34
CA LEU A 243 -10.16 -8.39 6.69
C LEU A 243 -11.53 -7.78 6.96
N GLU A 244 -12.34 -8.44 7.76
CA GLU A 244 -13.60 -7.91 8.27
C GLU A 244 -13.56 -7.87 9.80
N SER A 245 -13.93 -6.74 10.39
CA SER A 245 -14.04 -6.60 11.84
C SER A 245 -15.19 -7.46 12.38
N ASP A 246 -14.86 -8.61 12.95
CA ASP A 246 -15.82 -9.64 13.37
C ASP A 246 -15.71 -9.92 14.89
N ASP A 247 -16.81 -10.38 15.49
CA ASP A 247 -16.84 -10.87 16.88
C ASP A 247 -16.52 -12.37 16.95
N GLU A 248 -16.69 -13.09 15.84
CA GLU A 248 -16.31 -14.51 15.69
C GLU A 248 -15.31 -14.69 14.55
N PRO A 249 -14.06 -14.22 14.72
CA PRO A 249 -13.06 -14.21 13.65
C PRO A 249 -12.77 -15.59 13.09
N ARG A 250 -12.76 -15.70 11.76
CA ARG A 250 -12.40 -16.93 11.06
C ARG A 250 -11.66 -16.63 9.76
N MET A 251 -10.90 -17.60 9.30
CA MET A 251 -10.31 -17.56 7.95
C MET A 251 -11.28 -18.23 6.98
N SER A 252 -11.63 -17.53 5.89
CA SER A 252 -12.51 -18.07 4.87
C SER A 252 -11.87 -19.22 4.11
N ALA A 253 -12.67 -20.21 3.69
CA ALA A 253 -12.19 -21.43 3.05
C ALA A 253 -11.57 -21.21 1.65
N ASN A 254 -11.84 -20.06 1.01
CA ASN A 254 -11.26 -19.69 -0.27
C ASN A 254 -9.86 -19.06 -0.17
N VAL A 255 -9.38 -18.77 1.05
CA VAL A 255 -8.04 -18.23 1.28
C VAL A 255 -7.00 -19.34 1.08
N SER A 256 -6.13 -19.19 0.08
CA SER A 256 -5.03 -20.13 -0.19
C SER A 256 -3.71 -19.38 -0.34
N ILE A 257 -2.82 -19.57 0.65
CA ILE A 257 -1.49 -18.94 0.68
C ILE A 257 -0.63 -19.46 -0.48
N GLU A 258 -0.63 -20.77 -0.71
CA GLU A 258 0.16 -21.42 -1.75
C GLU A 258 -0.20 -20.90 -3.14
N LYS A 259 -1.50 -20.85 -3.46
CA LYS A 259 -1.99 -20.38 -4.76
C LYS A 259 -1.65 -18.91 -4.99
N VAL A 260 -1.79 -18.07 -3.97
CA VAL A 260 -1.47 -16.64 -4.07
C VAL A 260 0.03 -16.44 -4.31
N ILE A 261 0.89 -17.19 -3.61
CA ILE A 261 2.34 -17.13 -3.83
C ILE A 261 2.69 -17.62 -5.24
N GLU A 262 2.16 -18.76 -5.69
CA GLU A 262 2.40 -19.26 -7.05
C GLU A 262 2.01 -18.24 -8.12
N ASN A 263 0.82 -17.65 -8.01
CA ASN A 263 0.34 -16.62 -8.93
C ASN A 263 1.25 -15.38 -8.91
N ALA A 264 1.62 -14.90 -7.73
CA ALA A 264 2.52 -13.75 -7.59
C ALA A 264 3.86 -13.99 -8.28
N TYR A 265 4.47 -15.17 -8.08
CA TYR A 265 5.73 -15.51 -8.74
C TYR A 265 5.58 -15.76 -10.24
N SER A 266 4.43 -16.25 -10.71
CA SER A 266 4.17 -16.45 -12.13
C SER A 266 4.06 -15.10 -12.86
N GLU A 267 3.26 -14.19 -12.32
CA GLU A 267 2.92 -12.92 -12.97
C GLU A 267 4.02 -11.87 -12.80
N LEU A 268 4.74 -11.87 -11.68
CA LEU A 268 5.78 -10.88 -11.37
C LEU A 268 7.20 -11.33 -11.77
N LYS A 269 7.37 -12.52 -12.38
CA LYS A 269 8.67 -13.01 -12.87
C LYS A 269 9.25 -12.22 -14.05
N GLY A 270 8.45 -11.35 -14.68
CA GLY A 270 8.83 -10.57 -15.87
C GLY A 270 8.79 -9.05 -15.72
N SER A 271 8.59 -8.52 -14.50
CA SER A 271 8.52 -7.09 -14.17
C SER A 271 9.73 -6.61 -13.37
#